data_AF-A0A4Y8C9M3-F1
#
_entry.id   AF-A0A4Y8C9M3-F1
#
_cell.length_a   1.000
_cell.length_b   1.000
_cell.length_c   1.000
_cell.angle_alpha   90.00
_cell.angle_beta   90.00
_cell.angle_gamma   90.00
#
_symmetry.space_group_name_H-M   'P 1'
#
loop_
_entity.id
_entity.type
_entity.pdbx_description
1 polymer ?
#
loop_
_entity_poly.entity_id
_entity_poly.type
_entity_poly.pdbx_seq_one_letter_code
_entity_poly.pdbx_strand_id
1 'polypeptide(L)'
;TDHGNMFGAIDFYQTMKAQGLKPIIGMEAYLHNHDELDDKSSRQRFHLCLYAKNEIGYQNLMYLSSQSYIKGLYYYPRINKKLLEDYSEGLICSSACLQGEVNWHLNTYSERNVRFGA
;
A
#
# COMPACT_ATOMS: atom_id res chain seq x y z
N THR A 1 0.38 -8.16 -6.76
CA THR A 1 0.62 -6.80 -6.25
C THR A 1 1.84 -6.85 -5.37
N ASP A 2 2.91 -6.17 -5.75
CA ASP A 2 4.20 -6.29 -5.04
C ASP A 2 4.22 -5.45 -3.76
N HIS A 3 5.06 -5.85 -2.80
CA HIS A 3 5.20 -5.19 -1.50
C HIS A 3 5.87 -3.83 -1.61
N GLY A 4 5.11 -2.76 -1.38
CA GLY A 4 5.57 -1.38 -1.21
C GLY A 4 6.31 -0.80 -2.42
N ASN A 5 6.16 -1.37 -3.61
CA ASN A 5 6.82 -0.90 -4.82
C ASN A 5 6.03 -1.23 -6.09
N MET A 6 6.46 -0.63 -7.21
CA MET A 6 5.93 -0.86 -8.56
C MET A 6 7.02 -1.27 -9.56
N PHE A 7 8.14 -1.85 -9.11
CA PHE A 7 9.32 -2.06 -9.97
C PHE A 7 9.01 -2.96 -11.17
N GLY A 8 8.19 -4.01 -10.97
CA GLY A 8 7.78 -4.92 -12.03
C GLY A 8 6.64 -4.40 -12.93
N ALA A 9 6.12 -3.19 -12.71
CA ALA A 9 4.87 -2.76 -13.36
C ALA A 9 4.96 -2.72 -14.90
N ILE A 10 6.07 -2.23 -15.45
CA ILE A 10 6.25 -2.11 -16.91
C ILE A 10 6.48 -3.49 -17.55
N ASP A 11 7.37 -4.30 -16.97
CA ASP A 11 7.63 -5.66 -17.48
C ASP A 11 6.36 -6.52 -17.42
N PHE A 12 5.60 -6.42 -16.32
CA PHE A 12 4.30 -7.09 -16.17
C PHE A 12 3.30 -6.59 -17.23
N TYR A 13 3.17 -5.28 -17.42
CA TYR A 13 2.27 -4.70 -18.41
C TYR A 13 2.59 -5.22 -19.82
N GLN A 14 3.85 -5.11 -20.25
CA GLN A 14 4.28 -5.51 -21.58
C GLN A 14 4.10 -7.02 -21.80
N THR A 15 4.51 -7.84 -20.84
CA THR A 15 4.40 -9.30 -20.91
C THR A 15 2.94 -9.74 -21.01
N MET A 16 2.06 -9.22 -20.16
CA MET A 16 0.63 -9.57 -20.20
C MET A 16 -0.01 -9.15 -21.51
N LYS A 17 0.29 -7.94 -21.99
CA LYS A 17 -0.23 -7.41 -23.25
C LYS A 17 0.21 -8.24 -24.46
N ALA A 18 1.47 -8.70 -24.49
CA ALA A 18 1.98 -9.57 -25.55
C ALA A 18 1.24 -10.93 -25.60
N GLN A 19 0.71 -11.39 -24.47
CA GLN A 19 -0.10 -12.60 -24.35
C GLN A 19 -1.61 -12.36 -24.54
N GLY A 20 -2.04 -11.14 -24.90
CA GLY A 20 -3.46 -10.79 -25.03
C GLY A 20 -4.21 -10.72 -23.70
N LEU A 21 -3.51 -10.70 -22.57
CA LEU A 21 -4.09 -10.60 -21.22
C LEU A 21 -4.22 -9.13 -20.82
N LYS A 22 -5.27 -8.83 -20.03
CA LYS A 22 -5.47 -7.49 -19.45
C LYS A 22 -4.69 -7.38 -18.12
N PRO A 23 -3.59 -6.61 -18.05
CA PRO A 23 -2.92 -6.37 -16.79
C PRO A 23 -3.75 -5.46 -15.88
N ILE A 24 -3.75 -5.74 -14.58
CA ILE A 24 -4.22 -4.84 -13.53
C ILE A 24 -3.01 -4.46 -12.68
N ILE A 25 -2.62 -3.18 -12.73
CA ILE A 25 -1.47 -2.67 -11.99
C ILE A 25 -1.90 -2.33 -10.57
N GLY A 26 -1.08 -2.72 -9.59
CA GLY A 26 -1.35 -2.46 -8.19
C GLY A 26 -0.11 -2.61 -7.32
N MET A 27 -0.24 -2.18 -6.06
CA MET A 27 0.80 -2.19 -5.04
C MET A 27 0.18 -2.64 -3.71
N GLU A 28 0.85 -3.52 -2.97
CA GLU A 28 0.53 -3.77 -1.56
C GLU A 28 1.35 -2.81 -0.70
N ALA A 29 0.76 -1.67 -0.36
CA ALA A 29 1.43 -0.60 0.38
C ALA A 29 1.62 -0.98 1.85
N TYR A 30 2.70 -0.48 2.45
CA TYR A 30 2.83 -0.43 3.91
C TYR A 30 2.19 0.87 4.42
N LEU A 31 1.20 0.78 5.29
CA LEU A 31 0.44 1.91 5.83
C LEU A 31 0.76 2.13 7.31
N HIS A 32 0.92 3.37 7.75
CA HIS A 32 0.86 3.75 9.17
C HIS A 32 -0.17 4.87 9.40
N ASN A 33 -0.53 5.09 10.66
CA ASN A 33 -1.64 5.96 11.06
C ASN A 33 -1.20 7.33 11.61
N HIS A 34 0.07 7.71 11.41
CA HIS A 34 0.57 9.03 11.85
C HIS A 34 0.37 10.09 10.77
N ASP A 35 0.14 11.34 11.17
CA ASP A 35 -0.13 12.46 10.25
C ASP A 35 1.10 12.85 9.41
N GLU A 36 2.28 12.82 10.02
CA GLU A 36 3.54 13.09 9.33
C GLU A 36 4.07 11.81 8.70
N LEU A 37 4.39 11.87 7.40
CA LEU A 37 4.80 10.71 6.61
C LEU A 37 6.14 10.11 7.07
N ASP A 38 7.05 10.93 7.58
CA ASP A 38 8.37 10.52 8.05
C ASP A 38 8.39 10.15 9.55
N ASP A 39 7.22 10.06 10.20
CA ASP A 39 7.10 9.68 11.61
C ASP A 39 7.66 8.27 11.85
N LYS A 40 8.63 8.18 12.76
CA LYS A 40 9.34 6.95 13.16
C LYS A 40 9.14 6.62 14.65
N SER A 41 8.18 7.26 15.32
CA SER A 41 7.84 7.02 16.73
C SER A 41 7.26 5.62 16.95
N SER A 42 6.58 5.06 15.95
CA SER A 42 6.05 3.69 15.96
C SER A 42 6.57 2.83 14.82
N ARG A 43 6.75 1.54 15.13
CA ARG A 43 7.06 0.50 14.14
C ARG A 43 5.80 -0.20 13.59
N GLN A 44 4.62 0.12 14.13
CA GLN A 44 3.36 -0.46 13.68
C GLN A 44 3.09 -0.04 12.23
N ARG A 45 2.67 -1.01 11.44
CA ARG A 45 2.31 -0.84 10.04
C ARG A 45 1.31 -1.90 9.64
N PHE A 46 0.51 -1.58 8.64
CA PHE A 46 -0.47 -2.47 8.04
C PHE A 46 -0.19 -2.64 6.56
N HIS A 47 -0.76 -3.68 5.97
CA HIS A 47 -0.76 -3.85 4.52
C HIS A 47 -2.05 -3.28 3.93
N LEU A 48 -1.95 -2.68 2.75
CA LEU A 48 -3.10 -2.20 2.00
C LEU A 48 -2.92 -2.49 0.52
N CYS A 49 -3.76 -3.36 -0.07
CA CYS A 49 -3.71 -3.59 -1.51
C CYS A 49 -4.46 -2.48 -2.25
N LEU A 50 -3.74 -1.81 -3.15
CA LEU A 50 -4.23 -0.74 -4.00
C LEU A 50 -4.13 -1.14 -5.48
N TYR A 51 -5.14 -0.80 -6.27
CA TYR A 51 -5.21 -1.10 -7.70
C TYR A 51 -5.56 0.16 -8.49
N ALA A 52 -4.89 0.38 -9.63
CA ALA A 52 -5.21 1.46 -10.53
C ALA A 52 -6.48 1.12 -11.35
N LYS A 53 -7.56 1.89 -11.16
CA LYS A 53 -8.80 1.79 -11.94
C LYS A 53 -8.65 2.39 -13.34
N ASN A 54 -7.84 3.44 -13.45
CA ASN A 54 -7.62 4.25 -14.65
C ASN A 54 -6.21 4.88 -14.61
N GLU A 55 -5.90 5.72 -15.59
CA GLU A 55 -4.60 6.39 -15.71
C GLU A 55 -4.27 7.28 -14.49
N ILE A 56 -5.24 8.02 -13.96
CA ILE A 56 -5.08 8.83 -12.74
C ILE A 56 -4.66 7.93 -11.56
N GLY A 57 -5.32 6.78 -11.40
CA GLY A 57 -4.97 5.80 -10.38
C GLY A 57 -3.55 5.25 -10.57
N TYR A 58 -3.11 5.01 -11.80
CA TYR A 58 -1.73 4.57 -12.07
C TYR A 58 -0.70 5.64 -11.68
N GLN A 59 -0.95 6.90 -12.05
CA GLN A 59 -0.10 8.04 -11.66
C GLN A 59 -0.05 8.22 -10.14
N ASN A 60 -1.19 8.08 -9.46
CA ASN A 60 -1.28 8.14 -8.01
C ASN A 60 -0.53 6.97 -7.35
N LEU A 61 -0.62 5.74 -7.87
CA LEU A 61 0.21 4.63 -7.38
C LEU A 61 1.71 4.92 -7.51
N MET A 62 2.15 5.46 -8.65
CA MET A 62 3.56 5.84 -8.85
C MET A 62 3.99 6.91 -7.85
N TYR A 63 3.14 7.91 -7.61
CA TYR A 63 3.43 8.98 -6.65
C TYR A 63 3.50 8.45 -5.22
N LEU A 64 2.52 7.64 -4.79
CA LEU A 64 2.49 6.98 -3.48
C LEU A 64 3.73 6.11 -3.28
N SER A 65 4.08 5.28 -4.27
CA SER A 65 5.29 4.45 -4.23
C SER A 65 6.56 5.30 -4.17
N SER A 66 6.61 6.46 -4.81
CA SER A 66 7.79 7.32 -4.77
C SER A 66 7.94 8.00 -3.42
N GLN A 67 6.87 8.59 -2.89
CA GLN A 67 6.88 9.26 -1.58
C GLN A 67 7.17 8.28 -0.44
N SER A 68 6.74 7.02 -0.55
CA SER A 68 7.01 6.00 0.46
C SER A 68 8.50 5.68 0.60
N TYR A 69 9.28 5.77 -0.49
CA TYR A 69 10.74 5.64 -0.45
C TYR A 69 11.45 6.96 -0.11
N ILE A 70 11.00 8.10 -0.64
CA ILE A 70 11.70 9.38 -0.48
C ILE A 70 11.52 9.94 0.94
N LYS A 71 10.31 9.88 1.48
CA LYS A 71 9.95 10.49 2.77
C LYS A 71 9.50 9.47 3.81
N GLY A 72 8.73 8.48 3.40
CA GLY A 72 8.11 7.50 4.31
C GLY A 72 9.00 6.32 4.72
N LEU A 73 10.25 6.29 4.25
CA LEU A 73 11.14 5.16 4.47
C LEU A 73 11.56 5.09 5.95
N TYR A 74 11.25 3.96 6.57
CA TYR A 74 11.81 3.54 7.85
C TYR A 74 12.52 2.20 7.67
N TYR A 75 11.94 1.10 8.15
CA TYR A 75 12.37 -0.25 7.78
C TYR A 75 11.74 -0.72 6.45
N TYR A 76 10.61 -0.12 6.09
CA TYR A 76 9.85 -0.38 4.88
C TYR A 76 9.46 0.97 4.26
N PRO A 77 9.23 1.03 2.95
CA PRO A 77 8.72 2.23 2.29
C PRO A 77 7.23 2.37 2.63
N ARG A 78 6.89 3.26 3.55
CA ARG A 78 5.50 3.39 4.07
C ARG A 78 4.81 4.63 3.52
N ILE A 79 3.49 4.54 3.37
CA ILE A 79 2.59 5.69 3.21
C ILE A 79 1.79 5.88 4.50
N ASN A 80 1.11 7.01 4.62
CA ASN A 80 0.12 7.23 5.68
C ASN A 80 -1.28 7.53 5.10
N LYS A 81 -2.29 7.56 5.99
CA LYS A 81 -3.68 7.80 5.58
C LYS A 81 -3.88 9.17 4.93
N LYS A 82 -3.19 10.20 5.42
CA LYS A 82 -3.24 11.56 4.85
C LYS A 82 -2.76 11.59 3.40
N LEU A 83 -1.57 11.05 3.12
CA LEU A 83 -1.05 10.95 1.75
C LEU A 83 -1.97 10.10 0.86
N LEU A 84 -2.52 9.01 1.40
CA LEU A 84 -3.45 8.17 0.65
C LEU A 84 -4.74 8.91 0.31
N GLU A 85 -5.29 9.70 1.23
CA GLU A 85 -6.49 10.53 1.02
C GLU A 85 -6.26 11.52 -0.11
N ASP A 86 -5.16 12.28 -0.05
CA ASP A 86 -4.78 13.30 -1.04
C ASP A 86 -4.62 12.71 -2.47
N TYR A 87 -4.24 11.43 -2.58
CA TYR A 87 -3.94 10.75 -3.85
C TYR A 87 -4.82 9.50 -4.06
N SER A 88 -6.04 9.51 -3.52
CA SER A 88 -6.97 8.36 -3.60
C SER A 88 -7.72 8.26 -4.93
N GLU A 89 -7.74 9.34 -5.72
CA GLU A 89 -8.49 9.37 -6.98
C GLU A 89 -8.02 8.26 -7.94
N GLY A 90 -8.98 7.55 -8.53
CA GLY A 90 -8.68 6.48 -9.48
C GLY A 90 -8.14 5.19 -8.86
N LEU A 91 -8.05 5.08 -7.53
CA LEU A 91 -7.65 3.87 -6.83
C LEU A 91 -8.85 3.01 -6.41
N ILE A 92 -8.65 1.70 -6.40
CA ILE A 92 -9.49 0.73 -5.70
C ILE A 92 -8.65 0.14 -4.57
N CYS A 93 -9.21 0.02 -3.36
CA CYS A 93 -8.55 -0.63 -2.23
C CYS A 93 -9.32 -1.87 -1.74
N SER A 94 -8.63 -2.73 -1.00
CA SER A 94 -9.23 -3.85 -0.25
C SER A 94 -8.72 -3.86 1.19
N SER A 95 -9.36 -4.63 2.07
CA SER A 95 -8.90 -4.84 3.46
C SER A 95 -7.57 -5.59 3.59
N ALA A 96 -6.97 -6.01 2.46
CA ALA A 96 -5.68 -6.68 2.34
C ALA A 96 -5.64 -8.06 3.02
N CYS A 97 -4.43 -8.52 3.38
CA CYS A 97 -4.17 -9.82 3.99
C CYS A 97 -4.38 -9.80 5.53
N LEU A 98 -3.85 -10.81 6.24
CA LEU A 98 -3.89 -10.88 7.71
C LEU A 98 -3.17 -9.71 8.40
N GLN A 99 -2.21 -9.08 7.72
CA GLN A 99 -1.51 -7.88 8.20
C GLN A 99 -2.22 -6.58 7.79
N GLY A 100 -3.38 -6.66 7.12
CA GLY A 100 -4.24 -5.51 6.85
C GLY A 100 -4.88 -4.99 8.13
N GLU A 101 -5.09 -3.68 8.21
CA GLU A 101 -5.53 -2.99 9.44
C GLU A 101 -6.82 -3.59 10.01
N VAL A 102 -7.81 -3.84 9.15
CA VAL A 102 -9.11 -4.42 9.56
C VAL A 102 -8.94 -5.81 10.17
N ASN A 103 -8.27 -6.74 9.47
CA ASN A 103 -8.06 -8.10 9.98
C ASN A 103 -7.19 -8.10 11.23
N TRP A 104 -6.20 -7.21 11.30
CA TRP A 104 -5.30 -7.11 12.44
C TRP A 104 -6.05 -6.73 13.72
N HIS A 105 -6.98 -5.76 13.64
CA HIS A 105 -7.86 -5.38 14.75
C HIS A 105 -8.92 -6.45 15.07
N LEU A 106 -9.44 -7.16 14.08
CA LEU A 106 -10.41 -8.25 14.32
C LEU A 106 -9.79 -9.49 14.96
N ASN A 107 -8.48 -9.70 14.85
CA ASN A 107 -7.78 -10.87 15.38
C ASN A 107 -7.44 -10.73 16.87
N THR A 108 -8.47 -10.71 17.71
CA THR A 108 -8.35 -10.60 19.18
C THR A 108 -7.78 -11.85 19.87
N TYR A 109 -7.66 -12.97 19.15
CA TYR A 109 -6.97 -14.17 19.65
C TYR A 109 -5.44 -14.04 19.61
N SER A 110 -4.90 -13.08 18.88
CA SER A 110 -3.47 -12.80 18.85
C SER A 110 -3.08 -11.94 20.05
N GLU A 111 -2.40 -12.52 21.05
CA GLU A 111 -1.88 -11.79 22.21
C GLU A 111 -1.01 -10.59 21.79
N ARG A 112 -0.23 -10.76 20.71
CA ARG A 112 0.55 -9.66 20.13
C ARG A 112 -0.36 -8.54 19.65
N ASN A 113 -1.43 -8.85 18.93
CA ASN A 113 -2.29 -7.81 18.38
C ASN A 113 -2.98 -7.04 19.51
N VAL A 114 -3.56 -7.75 20.48
CA VAL A 114 -4.19 -7.15 21.65
C VAL A 114 -3.21 -6.26 22.42
N ARG A 115 -1.97 -6.73 22.64
CA ARG A 115 -0.92 -5.95 23.30
C ARG A 115 -0.60 -4.62 22.57
N PHE A 116 -0.79 -4.55 21.26
CA PHE A 116 -0.49 -3.38 20.44
C PHE A 116 -1.74 -2.63 19.95
N GLY A 117 -2.91 -2.89 20.56
CA GLY A 117 -4.13 -2.11 20.35
C GLY A 117 -5.16 -2.70 19.38
N ALA A 118 -5.16 -4.02 19.15
CA ALA A 118 -6.33 -4.71 18.58
C ALA A 118 -7.44 -4.88 19.61
#